data_AF-A0A7C7PVZ8-F1
#
_entry.id   AF-A0A7C7PVZ8-F1
#
_cell.length_a   1.000
_cell.length_b   1.000
_cell.length_c   1.000
_cell.angle_alpha   90.00
_cell.angle_beta   90.00
_cell.angle_gamma   90.00
#
_symmetry.space_group_name_H-M   'P 1'
#
loop_
_entity.id
_entity.type
_entity.pdbx_description
1 polymer ?
#
loop_
_entity_poly.entity_id
_entity_poly.type
_entity_poly.pdbx_seq_one_letter_code
_entity_poly.pdbx_strand_id
1 'polypeptide(L)'
;FRRLTGKFLREGELKELVIGRGISEVLGLSPGDEVLLVSPMGIRTPTGFVPKTKRVKVGGIFYTGTYDRDFVIVYMSVKEARRFFKRGFRLTGVELYIENPYLAQEIKGEVEALLRDDLYIVRSWIDLNKPLFNALQLEKLALFLILLLMVFVASFNITSLLLVKTREKLRDIAVLKTFGMERREILRIFLLVGMIIGFCGALAGVGVSFLVAHFVNEYRLIRVPEEVYMMSYIPVHIKGTDLIATFGGTMILSFVSSLLPALRAARERVVSVLRNE
;
A
#
# COMPACT_ATOMS: atom_id res chain seq x y z
N PHE A 1 11.55 -4.87 14.39
CA PHE A 1 12.73 -5.27 15.19
C PHE A 1 12.72 -6.77 15.35
N ARG A 2 13.61 -7.50 14.66
CA ARG A 2 13.74 -8.95 14.89
C ARG A 2 14.88 -9.15 15.88
N ARG A 3 14.59 -9.82 17.00
CA ARG A 3 15.60 -10.15 18.02
C ARG A 3 16.53 -11.22 17.46
N LEU A 4 17.80 -10.89 17.26
CA LEU A 4 18.80 -11.88 16.88
C LEU A 4 19.46 -12.50 18.12
N THR A 5 20.03 -11.68 19.03
CA THR A 5 20.74 -12.20 20.22
C THR A 5 20.81 -11.17 21.37
N GLY A 6 20.73 -11.61 22.64
CA GLY A 6 20.94 -10.78 23.84
C GLY A 6 19.66 -10.39 24.62
N LYS A 7 19.84 -9.70 25.77
CA LYS A 7 18.75 -9.07 26.54
C LYS A 7 18.57 -7.64 26.03
N PHE A 8 17.39 -7.30 25.51
CA PHE A 8 17.06 -5.90 25.19
C PHE A 8 16.89 -5.10 26.48
N LEU A 9 17.15 -3.80 26.39
CA LEU A 9 17.03 -2.80 27.46
C LEU A 9 15.70 -2.96 28.21
N ARG A 10 15.69 -3.73 29.31
CA ARG A 10 14.64 -3.63 30.32
C ARG A 10 14.87 -2.34 31.08
N GLU A 11 13.79 -1.61 31.29
CA GLU A 11 13.79 -0.35 32.02
C GLU A 11 14.50 -0.55 33.37
N GLY A 12 15.62 0.15 33.58
CA GLY A 12 16.33 0.20 34.86
C GLY A 12 17.62 -0.61 35.01
N GLU A 13 17.88 -1.66 34.20
CA GLU A 13 18.95 -2.63 34.54
C GLU A 13 20.23 -2.54 33.70
N LEU A 14 20.15 -2.12 32.44
CA LEU A 14 21.28 -2.29 31.53
C LEU A 14 22.18 -1.04 31.49
N LYS A 15 23.39 -1.18 32.05
CA LYS A 15 24.54 -0.27 31.84
C LYS A 15 25.19 -0.46 30.47
N GLU A 16 24.57 -1.26 29.61
CA GLU A 16 25.14 -1.82 28.39
C GLU A 16 24.58 -1.10 27.15
N LEU A 17 25.34 -1.16 26.04
CA LEU A 17 24.93 -0.66 24.74
C LEU A 17 24.25 -1.77 23.94
N VAL A 18 23.23 -1.41 23.18
CA VAL A 18 22.67 -2.27 22.14
C VAL A 18 23.06 -1.70 20.79
N ILE A 19 23.79 -2.47 20.00
CA ILE A 19 24.32 -2.03 18.70
C ILE A 19 23.60 -2.74 17.56
N GLY A 20 23.59 -2.13 16.37
CA GLY A 20 23.09 -2.78 15.17
C GLY A 20 24.02 -3.89 14.70
N ARG A 21 23.47 -4.87 13.95
CA ARG A 21 24.22 -5.99 13.39
C ARG A 21 25.38 -5.53 12.50
N GLY A 22 25.17 -4.49 11.69
CA GLY A 22 26.22 -3.95 10.83
C GLY A 22 27.42 -3.41 11.62
N ILE A 23 27.17 -2.70 12.72
CA ILE A 23 28.23 -2.22 13.63
C ILE A 23 28.98 -3.41 14.25
N SER A 24 28.26 -4.44 14.69
CA SER A 24 28.85 -5.65 15.26
C SER A 24 29.76 -6.38 14.26
N GLU A 25 29.32 -6.55 13.01
CA GLU A 25 30.08 -7.24 11.97
C GLU A 25 31.33 -6.46 11.55
N VAL A 26 31.22 -5.13 11.37
CA VAL A 26 32.35 -4.28 10.97
C VAL A 26 33.42 -4.19 12.05
N LEU A 27 33.00 -4.08 13.32
CA LEU A 27 33.91 -3.92 14.45
C LEU A 27 34.29 -5.24 15.13
N GLY A 28 33.73 -6.38 14.67
CA GLY A 28 33.97 -7.71 15.25
C GLY A 28 33.46 -7.85 16.69
N LEU A 29 32.38 -7.15 17.05
CA LEU A 29 31.89 -7.07 18.43
C LEU A 29 30.81 -8.12 18.72
N SER A 30 30.92 -8.78 19.87
CA SER A 30 29.96 -9.74 20.42
C SER A 30 29.32 -9.23 21.72
N PRO A 31 28.13 -9.74 22.12
CA PRO A 31 27.56 -9.43 23.42
C PRO A 31 28.52 -9.85 24.54
N GLY A 32 28.81 -8.93 25.46
CA GLY A 32 29.80 -9.07 26.53
C GLY A 32 31.07 -8.24 26.33
N ASP A 33 31.39 -7.88 25.08
CA ASP A 33 32.60 -7.12 24.75
C ASP A 33 32.55 -5.69 25.25
N GLU A 34 33.72 -5.13 25.58
CA GLU A 34 33.85 -3.72 25.97
C GLU A 34 34.23 -2.84 24.78
N VAL A 35 33.46 -1.77 24.60
CA VAL A 35 33.71 -0.76 23.57
C VAL A 35 34.00 0.60 24.19
N LEU A 36 34.86 1.37 23.53
CA LEU A 36 35.13 2.75 23.90
C LEU A 36 34.17 3.68 23.15
N LEU A 37 33.15 4.18 23.85
CA LEU A 37 32.27 5.21 23.30
C LEU A 37 33.00 6.55 23.31
N VAL A 38 33.14 7.16 22.13
CA VAL A 38 33.78 8.47 21.94
C VAL A 38 32.74 9.47 21.48
N SER A 39 32.61 10.57 22.22
CA SER A 39 31.72 11.68 21.85
C SER A 39 32.51 12.94 21.50
N PRO A 40 32.20 13.59 20.37
CA PRO A 40 32.76 14.88 20.02
C PRO A 40 32.18 16.03 20.86
N MET A 41 31.35 15.77 21.87
CA MET A 41 30.84 16.78 22.84
C MET A 41 31.73 16.87 24.09
N GLY A 42 33.04 16.96 23.84
CA GLY A 42 34.13 17.11 24.78
C GLY A 42 34.23 18.46 25.47
N ILE A 43 35.31 18.64 26.23
CA ILE A 43 35.63 19.90 26.94
C ILE A 43 36.75 20.60 26.16
N ARG A 44 36.57 21.90 25.89
CA ARG A 44 37.66 22.75 25.40
C ARG A 44 38.56 23.13 26.58
N THR A 45 39.82 22.76 26.48
CA THR A 45 40.88 23.13 27.44
C THR A 45 41.86 24.10 26.78
N PRO A 46 42.62 24.90 27.53
CA PRO A 46 43.61 25.83 26.95
C PRO A 46 44.66 25.15 26.06
N THR A 47 44.91 23.86 26.28
CA THR A 47 45.87 23.03 25.53
C THR A 47 45.24 22.24 24.38
N GLY A 48 43.92 22.34 24.16
CA GLY A 48 43.22 21.65 23.07
C GLY A 48 41.85 21.08 23.45
N PHE A 49 41.26 20.33 22.52
CA PHE A 49 39.95 19.71 22.71
C PHE A 49 40.08 18.28 23.22
N VAL A 50 39.47 17.98 24.37
CA VAL A 50 39.47 16.63 24.93
C VAL A 50 38.07 16.01 24.73
N PRO A 51 37.92 14.98 23.86
CA PRO A 51 36.64 14.32 23.65
C PRO A 51 36.19 13.57 24.90
N LYS A 52 34.89 13.38 25.06
CA LYS A 52 34.37 12.55 26.16
C LYS A 52 34.43 11.09 25.75
N THR A 53 35.10 10.28 26.56
CA THR A 53 35.22 8.84 26.33
C THR A 53 34.69 8.06 27.52
N LYS A 54 34.09 6.89 27.27
CA LYS A 54 33.64 5.96 28.32
C LYS A 54 33.66 4.53 27.80
N ARG A 55 34.22 3.61 28.60
CA ARG A 55 34.12 2.17 28.32
C ARG A 55 32.73 1.68 28.71
N VAL A 56 32.06 0.97 27.80
CA VAL A 56 30.73 0.42 28.00
C VAL A 56 30.68 -0.98 27.39
N LYS A 57 29.96 -1.91 28.02
CA LYS A 57 29.78 -3.27 27.48
C LYS A 57 28.67 -3.32 26.44
N VAL A 58 28.81 -4.18 25.44
CA VAL A 58 27.76 -4.50 24.49
C VAL A 58 26.82 -5.54 25.11
N GLY A 59 25.56 -5.19 25.33
CA GLY A 59 24.57 -6.06 25.97
C GLY A 59 23.70 -6.85 25.00
N GLY A 60 23.59 -6.36 23.76
CA GLY A 60 22.79 -7.02 22.74
C GLY A 60 23.03 -6.45 21.35
N ILE A 61 22.62 -7.21 20.35
CA ILE A 61 22.71 -6.84 18.95
C ILE A 61 21.31 -6.86 18.36
N PHE A 62 20.92 -5.77 17.70
CA PHE A 62 19.64 -5.66 17.00
C PHE A 62 19.82 -5.78 15.49
N TYR A 63 18.75 -6.16 14.81
CA TYR A 63 18.68 -6.18 13.36
C TYR A 63 17.32 -5.67 12.89
N THR A 64 17.36 -4.66 12.03
CA THR A 64 16.18 -4.08 11.39
C THR A 64 16.06 -4.45 9.92
N GLY A 65 17.13 -4.97 9.29
CA GLY A 65 17.14 -5.32 7.87
C GLY A 65 17.41 -4.13 6.95
N THR A 66 17.66 -2.95 7.51
CA THR A 66 17.93 -1.73 6.77
C THR A 66 19.33 -1.23 7.12
N TYR A 67 20.15 -1.02 6.09
CA TYR A 67 21.55 -0.63 6.24
C TYR A 67 21.71 0.62 7.13
N ASP A 68 20.91 1.65 6.88
CA ASP A 68 20.99 2.95 7.58
C ASP A 68 20.77 2.84 9.10
N ARG A 69 20.03 1.83 9.57
CA ARG A 69 19.79 1.63 11.01
C ARG A 69 20.79 0.67 11.61
N ASP A 70 21.09 -0.43 10.92
CA ASP A 70 21.97 -1.48 11.44
C ASP A 70 23.45 -1.07 11.50
N PHE A 71 23.87 -0.08 10.71
CA PHE A 71 25.26 0.41 10.66
C PHE A 71 25.50 1.73 11.41
N VAL A 72 24.45 2.47 11.79
CA VAL A 72 24.61 3.85 12.33
C VAL A 72 24.02 4.02 13.73
N ILE A 73 23.01 3.23 14.11
CA ILE A 73 22.27 3.46 15.36
C ILE A 73 22.83 2.61 16.50
N VAL A 74 23.02 3.25 17.66
CA VAL A 74 23.34 2.61 18.93
C VAL A 74 22.32 3.05 19.97
N TYR A 75 21.75 2.09 20.70
CA TYR A 75 20.83 2.35 21.79
C TYR A 75 21.53 2.27 23.15
N MET A 76 21.19 3.19 24.03
CA MET A 76 21.62 3.20 25.43
C MET A 76 20.50 3.70 26.32
N SER A 77 20.50 3.33 27.60
CA SER A 77 19.49 3.84 28.53
C SER A 77 19.64 5.36 28.75
N VAL A 78 18.50 6.05 28.90
CA VAL A 78 18.47 7.51 29.15
C VAL A 78 19.27 7.87 30.41
N LYS A 79 19.26 7.00 31.43
CA LYS A 79 20.04 7.16 32.66
C LYS A 79 21.54 7.15 32.39
N GLU A 80 22.03 6.20 31.59
CA GLU A 80 23.45 6.14 31.21
C GLU A 80 23.84 7.27 30.24
N ALA A 81 22.94 7.66 29.33
CA ALA A 81 23.15 8.83 28.46
C ALA A 81 23.32 10.11 29.29
N ARG A 82 22.45 10.35 30.27
CA ARG A 82 22.56 11.50 31.18
C ARG A 82 23.87 11.48 31.97
N ARG A 83 24.32 10.31 32.44
CA ARG A 83 25.60 10.17 33.14
C ARG A 83 26.81 10.43 32.23
N PHE A 84 26.76 9.96 30.98
CA PHE A 84 27.84 10.12 30.00
C PHE A 84 27.95 11.57 29.49
N PHE A 85 26.85 12.14 29.02
CA PHE A 85 26.83 13.48 28.44
C PHE A 85 26.84 14.60 29.52
N LYS A 86 26.41 14.31 30.76
CA LYS A 86 26.36 15.27 31.89
C LYS A 86 25.63 16.57 31.48
N ARG A 87 26.27 17.73 31.64
CA ARG A 87 25.74 19.05 31.23
C ARG A 87 25.42 19.17 29.74
N GLY A 88 25.99 18.30 28.90
CA GLY A 88 25.68 18.25 27.46
C GLY A 88 24.45 17.41 27.12
N PHE A 89 23.86 16.70 28.08
CA PHE A 89 22.65 15.92 27.84
C PHE A 89 21.45 16.86 27.69
N ARG A 90 20.77 16.76 26.55
CA ARG A 90 19.47 17.39 26.32
C ARG A 90 18.53 16.34 25.74
N LEU A 91 17.32 16.26 26.25
CA LEU A 91 16.30 15.39 25.66
C LEU A 91 15.81 16.06 24.36
N THR A 92 16.10 15.44 23.23
CA THR A 92 15.77 16.01 21.90
C THR A 92 14.36 15.69 21.46
N GLY A 93 13.77 14.59 21.94
CA GLY A 93 12.42 14.19 21.58
C GLY A 93 11.91 13.03 22.42
N VAL A 94 10.62 12.79 22.29
CA VAL A 94 9.90 11.65 22.88
C VAL A 94 9.24 10.91 21.72
N GLU A 95 9.38 9.59 21.68
CA GLU A 95 8.72 8.73 20.71
C GLU A 95 7.49 8.11 21.36
N LEU A 96 6.33 8.26 20.72
CA LEU A 96 5.08 7.66 21.16
C LEU A 96 4.80 6.45 20.28
N TYR A 97 4.69 5.28 20.92
CA TYR A 97 4.31 4.07 20.21
C TYR A 97 2.79 3.95 20.21
N ILE A 98 2.20 3.80 19.03
CA ILE A 98 0.76 3.65 18.83
C ILE A 98 0.48 2.22 18.34
N GLU A 99 -0.59 1.62 18.85
CA GLU A 99 -0.96 0.25 18.46
C GLU A 99 -1.47 0.20 17.02
N ASN A 100 -2.30 1.19 16.64
CA ASN A 100 -2.83 1.30 15.30
C ASN A 100 -2.06 2.35 14.47
N PRO A 101 -1.23 1.95 13.50
CA PRO A 101 -0.43 2.89 12.72
C PRO A 101 -1.26 3.78 11.79
N TYR A 102 -2.51 3.42 11.50
CA TYR A 102 -3.39 4.21 10.62
C TYR A 102 -3.93 5.47 11.31
N LEU A 103 -3.96 5.50 12.64
CA LEU A 103 -4.38 6.66 13.42
C LEU A 103 -3.24 7.67 13.62
N ALA A 104 -2.06 7.43 13.05
CA ALA A 104 -0.86 8.24 13.30
C ALA A 104 -1.04 9.73 13.00
N GLN A 105 -1.78 10.08 11.93
CA GLN A 105 -1.98 11.46 11.55
C GLN A 105 -3.07 12.15 12.39
N GLU A 106 -4.06 11.40 12.86
CA GLU A 106 -5.11 11.87 13.78
C GLU A 106 -4.51 12.14 15.17
N ILE A 107 -3.80 11.14 15.73
CA ILE A 107 -3.09 11.26 17.01
C ILE A 107 -2.05 12.37 16.96
N LYS A 108 -1.35 12.54 15.82
CA LYS A 108 -0.45 13.69 15.63
C LYS A 108 -1.21 15.00 15.84
N GLY A 109 -2.36 15.18 15.19
CA GLY A 109 -3.17 16.39 15.34
C GLY A 109 -3.65 16.62 16.77
N GLU A 110 -4.04 15.56 17.48
CA GLU A 110 -4.40 15.64 18.90
C GLU A 110 -3.21 16.08 19.77
N VAL A 111 -2.03 15.49 19.56
CA VAL A 111 -0.81 15.82 20.31
C VAL A 111 -0.35 17.25 20.01
N GLU A 112 -0.41 17.69 18.75
CA GLU A 112 -0.13 19.07 18.35
C GLU A 112 -1.09 20.04 19.05
N ALA A 113 -2.39 19.73 19.07
CA ALA A 113 -3.40 20.54 19.74
C ALA A 113 -3.23 20.58 21.27
N LEU A 114 -2.68 19.52 21.87
CA LEU A 114 -2.44 19.43 23.31
C LEU A 114 -1.19 20.22 23.73
N LEU A 115 -0.16 20.23 22.89
CA LEU A 115 1.10 20.92 23.15
C LEU A 115 0.99 22.45 23.01
N ARG A 116 -0.01 22.94 22.25
CA ARG A 116 -0.43 24.36 22.14
C ARG A 116 0.68 25.40 21.89
N ASP A 117 1.87 24.97 21.50
CA ASP A 117 3.06 25.80 21.42
C ASP A 117 3.91 25.40 20.20
N ASP A 118 4.37 26.40 19.43
CA ASP A 118 5.19 26.23 18.22
C ASP A 118 6.62 25.76 18.53
N LEU A 119 6.96 25.65 19.82
CA LEU A 119 8.26 25.17 20.30
C LEU A 119 8.52 23.68 20.03
N TYR A 120 7.46 22.88 19.78
CA TYR A 120 7.58 21.44 19.59
C TYR A 120 7.16 21.04 18.17
N ILE A 121 8.00 20.23 17.51
CA ILE A 121 7.69 19.67 16.20
C ILE A 121 7.21 18.24 16.39
N VAL A 122 5.92 17.99 16.15
CA VAL A 122 5.36 16.64 16.15
C VAL A 122 5.50 16.06 14.73
N ARG A 123 6.11 14.88 14.62
CA ARG A 123 6.25 14.17 13.34
C ARG A 123 5.68 12.77 13.49
N SER A 124 4.78 12.39 12.60
CA SER A 124 4.34 11.00 12.48
C SER A 124 5.35 10.19 11.68
N TRP A 125 5.24 8.87 11.74
CA TRP A 125 6.03 7.97 10.89
C TRP A 125 5.76 8.20 9.39
N ILE A 126 4.58 8.73 9.03
CA ILE A 126 4.24 9.10 7.65
C ILE A 126 5.04 10.33 7.23
N ASP A 127 5.16 11.34 8.10
CA ASP A 127 5.93 12.55 7.82
C ASP A 127 7.43 12.25 7.65
N LEU A 128 7.96 11.35 8.49
CA LEU A 128 9.36 10.91 8.41
C LEU A 128 9.67 10.15 7.11
N ASN A 129 8.66 9.52 6.50
CA ASN A 129 8.79 8.73 5.28
C ASN A 129 8.03 9.37 4.10
N LYS A 130 7.80 10.68 4.12
CA LYS A 130 6.97 11.41 3.14
C LYS A 130 7.36 11.13 1.67
N PRO A 131 8.65 11.05 1.27
CA PRO A 131 9.02 10.71 -0.11
C PRO A 131 8.49 9.35 -0.56
N LEU A 132 8.55 8.33 0.31
CA LEU A 132 8.02 6.98 0.02
C LEU A 132 6.50 7.04 -0.18
N PHE A 133 5.79 7.74 0.70
CA PHE A 133 4.33 7.88 0.60
C PHE A 133 3.89 8.64 -0.66
N ASN A 134 4.59 9.72 -1.01
CA ASN A 134 4.30 10.47 -2.23
C ASN A 134 4.51 9.60 -3.48
N ALA A 135 5.58 8.81 -3.51
CA ALA A 135 5.84 7.87 -4.60
C ALA A 135 4.70 6.83 -4.73
N LEU A 136 4.29 6.23 -3.61
CA LEU A 136 3.18 5.27 -3.57
C LEU A 136 1.84 5.90 -4.00
N GLN A 137 1.59 7.17 -3.67
CA GLN A 137 0.37 7.86 -4.10
C GLN A 137 0.36 8.13 -5.61
N LEU A 138 1.48 8.58 -6.17
CA LEU A 138 1.63 8.78 -7.61
C LEU A 138 1.47 7.47 -8.38
N GLU A 139 2.04 6.38 -7.86
CA GLU A 139 1.86 5.04 -8.43
C GLU A 139 0.39 4.61 -8.43
N LYS A 140 -0.31 4.78 -7.30
CA LYS A 140 -1.76 4.49 -7.21
C LYS A 140 -2.57 5.30 -8.21
N LEU A 141 -2.24 6.57 -8.41
CA LEU A 141 -2.91 7.42 -9.40
C LEU A 141 -2.67 6.90 -10.82
N ALA A 142 -1.43 6.53 -11.16
CA ALA A 142 -1.11 5.95 -12.47
C ALA A 142 -1.88 4.64 -12.70
N LEU A 143 -1.90 3.74 -11.72
CA LEU A 143 -2.67 2.49 -11.80
C LEU A 143 -4.17 2.74 -11.96
N PHE A 144 -4.72 3.73 -11.25
CA PHE A 144 -6.13 4.13 -11.40
C PHE A 144 -6.44 4.60 -12.83
N LEU A 145 -5.58 5.44 -13.43
CA LEU A 145 -5.76 5.92 -14.81
C LEU A 145 -5.69 4.79 -15.83
N ILE A 146 -4.73 3.86 -15.67
CA ILE A 146 -4.60 2.71 -16.56
C ILE A 146 -5.84 1.80 -16.41
N LEU A 147 -6.29 1.52 -15.18
CA LEU A 147 -7.48 0.71 -14.92
C LEU A 147 -8.73 1.36 -15.52
N LEU A 148 -8.90 2.67 -15.37
CA LEU A 148 -9.98 3.42 -16.00
C LEU A 148 -9.98 3.26 -17.53
N LEU A 149 -8.81 3.38 -18.16
CA LEU A 149 -8.67 3.21 -19.61
C LEU A 149 -9.01 1.78 -20.05
N MET A 150 -8.53 0.76 -19.33
CA MET A 150 -8.87 -0.64 -19.62
C MET A 150 -10.38 -0.88 -19.56
N VAL A 151 -11.03 -0.36 -18.51
CA VAL A 151 -12.48 -0.45 -18.31
C VAL A 151 -13.23 0.26 -19.44
N PHE A 152 -12.76 1.43 -19.87
CA PHE A 152 -13.34 2.18 -20.99
C PHE A 152 -13.26 1.39 -22.30
N VAL A 153 -12.10 0.82 -22.63
CA VAL A 153 -11.89 -0.03 -23.81
C VAL A 153 -12.79 -1.27 -23.77
N ALA A 154 -12.91 -1.92 -22.62
CA ALA A 154 -13.78 -3.08 -22.42
C ALA A 154 -15.27 -2.74 -22.64
N SER A 155 -15.73 -1.62 -22.10
CA SER A 155 -17.10 -1.12 -22.30
C SER A 155 -17.42 -0.87 -23.78
N PHE A 156 -16.48 -0.25 -24.51
CA PHE A 156 -16.61 -0.02 -25.94
C PHE A 156 -16.69 -1.34 -26.74
N ASN A 157 -15.93 -2.36 -26.32
CA ASN A 157 -15.96 -3.68 -26.94
C ASN A 157 -17.34 -4.35 -26.79
N ILE A 158 -17.92 -4.35 -25.59
CA ILE A 158 -19.26 -4.87 -25.33
C ILE A 158 -20.31 -4.15 -26.19
N THR A 159 -20.22 -2.81 -26.23
CA THR A 159 -21.12 -1.97 -27.02
C THR A 159 -21.04 -2.34 -28.51
N SER A 160 -19.83 -2.49 -29.04
CA SER A 160 -19.59 -2.82 -30.44
C SER A 160 -20.11 -4.22 -30.79
N LEU A 161 -19.85 -5.21 -29.94
CA LEU A 161 -20.35 -6.58 -30.09
C LEU A 161 -21.88 -6.60 -30.12
N LEU A 162 -22.55 -5.92 -29.19
CA LEU A 162 -24.01 -5.84 -29.12
C LEU A 162 -24.60 -5.11 -30.33
N LEU A 163 -23.96 -4.05 -30.82
CA LEU A 163 -24.41 -3.34 -32.02
C LEU A 163 -24.37 -4.23 -33.26
N VAL A 164 -23.28 -4.97 -33.46
CA VAL A 164 -23.16 -5.93 -34.59
C VAL A 164 -24.20 -7.04 -34.45
N LYS A 165 -24.32 -7.64 -33.26
CA LYS A 165 -25.32 -8.69 -33.00
C LYS A 165 -26.75 -8.23 -33.21
N THR A 166 -27.06 -6.99 -32.83
CA THR A 166 -28.38 -6.39 -33.08
C THR A 166 -28.66 -6.30 -34.57
N ARG A 167 -27.69 -5.85 -35.37
CA ARG A 167 -27.83 -5.71 -36.83
C ARG A 167 -28.07 -7.05 -37.51
N GLU A 168 -27.31 -8.08 -37.14
CA GLU A 168 -27.51 -9.45 -37.64
C GLU A 168 -28.93 -9.99 -37.34
N LYS A 169 -29.55 -9.54 -36.26
CA LYS A 169 -30.86 -10.00 -35.77
C LYS A 169 -32.02 -9.06 -36.09
N LEU A 170 -31.82 -8.04 -36.94
CA LEU A 170 -32.87 -7.08 -37.29
C LEU A 170 -34.11 -7.73 -37.91
N ARG A 171 -33.95 -8.77 -38.74
CA ARG A 171 -35.07 -9.50 -39.35
C ARG A 171 -35.89 -10.24 -38.30
N ASP A 172 -35.21 -10.97 -37.41
CA ASP A 172 -35.86 -11.69 -36.31
C ASP A 172 -36.65 -10.72 -35.41
N ILE A 173 -36.08 -9.55 -35.11
CA ILE A 173 -36.75 -8.48 -34.35
C ILE A 173 -37.96 -7.92 -35.11
N ALA A 174 -37.84 -7.73 -36.43
CA ALA A 174 -38.93 -7.24 -37.26
C ALA A 174 -40.13 -8.21 -37.26
N VAL A 175 -39.86 -9.51 -37.38
CA VAL A 175 -40.88 -10.56 -37.27
C VAL A 175 -41.54 -10.55 -35.89
N LEU A 176 -40.77 -10.47 -34.81
CA LEU A 176 -41.32 -10.40 -33.44
C LEU A 176 -42.19 -9.15 -33.22
N LYS A 177 -41.81 -8.00 -33.79
CA LYS A 177 -42.64 -6.79 -33.77
C LYS A 177 -43.96 -6.98 -34.52
N THR A 178 -43.98 -7.73 -35.62
CA THR A 178 -45.24 -8.04 -36.33
C THR A 178 -46.16 -8.97 -35.55
N PHE A 179 -45.61 -9.82 -34.67
CA PHE A 179 -46.39 -10.61 -33.71
C PHE A 179 -46.86 -9.82 -32.47
N GLY A 180 -46.60 -8.51 -32.40
CA GLY A 180 -47.07 -7.63 -31.34
C GLY A 180 -46.07 -7.32 -30.23
N MET A 181 -44.81 -7.75 -30.35
CA MET A 181 -43.78 -7.47 -29.33
C MET A 181 -43.53 -5.97 -29.17
N GLU A 182 -43.59 -5.50 -27.93
CA GLU A 182 -43.37 -4.10 -27.60
C GLU A 182 -41.88 -3.73 -27.62
N ARG A 183 -41.60 -2.44 -27.87
CA ARG A 183 -40.22 -1.89 -27.82
C ARG A 183 -39.53 -2.14 -26.48
N ARG A 184 -40.28 -2.19 -25.38
CA ARG A 184 -39.77 -2.44 -24.02
C ARG A 184 -39.29 -3.87 -23.85
N GLU A 185 -39.93 -4.83 -24.49
CA GLU A 185 -39.57 -6.25 -24.42
C GLU A 185 -38.26 -6.51 -25.17
N ILE A 186 -38.11 -5.92 -26.35
CA ILE A 186 -36.86 -5.96 -27.13
C ILE A 186 -35.72 -5.34 -26.34
N LEU A 187 -35.95 -4.18 -25.71
CA LEU A 187 -34.96 -3.54 -24.85
C LEU A 187 -34.53 -4.44 -23.69
N ARG A 188 -35.48 -5.10 -23.00
CA ARG A 188 -35.19 -6.04 -21.92
C ARG A 188 -34.33 -7.22 -22.38
N ILE A 189 -34.60 -7.79 -23.55
CA ILE A 189 -33.80 -8.90 -24.09
C ILE A 189 -32.34 -8.48 -24.26
N PHE A 190 -32.07 -7.35 -24.92
CA PHE A 190 -30.70 -6.89 -25.14
C PHE A 190 -29.98 -6.47 -23.85
N LEU A 191 -30.70 -5.86 -22.90
CA LEU A 191 -30.15 -5.58 -21.58
C LEU A 191 -29.81 -6.86 -20.81
N LEU A 192 -30.67 -7.89 -20.86
CA LEU A 192 -30.40 -9.18 -20.24
C LEU A 192 -29.19 -9.88 -20.86
N VAL A 193 -29.07 -9.87 -22.19
CA VAL A 193 -27.89 -10.42 -22.88
C VAL A 193 -26.62 -9.70 -22.43
N GLY A 194 -26.63 -8.37 -22.38
CA GLY A 194 -25.50 -7.58 -21.88
C GLY A 194 -25.15 -7.90 -20.42
N MET A 195 -26.15 -8.01 -19.56
CA MET A 195 -25.95 -8.36 -18.15
C MET A 195 -25.43 -9.79 -17.96
N ILE A 196 -25.91 -10.77 -18.74
CA ILE A 196 -25.42 -12.16 -18.68
C ILE A 196 -23.95 -12.22 -19.10
N ILE A 197 -23.59 -11.55 -20.19
CA ILE A 197 -22.19 -11.47 -20.65
C ILE A 197 -21.32 -10.82 -19.57
N GLY A 198 -21.78 -9.70 -19.00
CA GLY A 198 -21.09 -9.01 -17.90
C GLY A 198 -20.92 -9.88 -16.66
N PHE A 199 -21.97 -10.60 -16.26
CA PHE A 199 -21.97 -11.49 -15.10
C PHE A 199 -21.04 -12.68 -15.28
N CYS A 200 -21.13 -13.37 -16.42
CA CYS A 200 -20.22 -14.49 -16.74
C CYS A 200 -18.77 -14.02 -16.83
N GLY A 201 -18.53 -12.85 -17.44
CA GLY A 201 -17.21 -12.25 -17.51
C GLY A 201 -16.66 -11.87 -16.13
N ALA A 202 -17.49 -11.29 -15.26
CA ALA A 202 -17.11 -10.94 -13.89
C ALA A 202 -16.79 -12.18 -13.07
N LEU A 203 -17.61 -13.25 -13.14
CA LEU A 203 -17.34 -14.51 -12.46
C LEU A 203 -16.03 -15.15 -12.93
N ALA A 204 -15.82 -15.23 -14.24
CA ALA A 204 -14.56 -15.74 -14.80
C ALA A 204 -13.36 -14.89 -14.37
N GLY A 205 -13.50 -13.56 -14.40
CA GLY A 205 -12.47 -12.61 -13.96
C GLY A 205 -12.10 -12.75 -12.49
N VAL A 206 -13.10 -12.96 -11.62
CA VAL A 206 -12.89 -13.26 -10.20
C VAL A 206 -12.12 -14.58 -10.04
N GLY A 207 -12.53 -15.63 -10.75
CA GLY A 207 -11.84 -16.93 -10.72
C GLY A 207 -10.37 -16.81 -11.14
N VAL A 208 -10.10 -16.11 -12.25
CA VAL A 208 -8.73 -15.85 -12.72
C VAL A 208 -7.94 -15.01 -11.72
N SER A 209 -8.56 -14.02 -11.08
CA SER A 209 -7.91 -13.16 -10.09
C SER A 209 -7.46 -13.96 -8.86
N PHE A 210 -8.29 -14.86 -8.36
CA PHE A 210 -7.90 -15.77 -7.27
C PHE A 210 -6.78 -16.71 -7.67
N LEU A 211 -6.84 -17.28 -8.88
CA LEU A 211 -5.79 -18.16 -9.40
C LEU A 211 -4.46 -17.42 -9.48
N VAL A 212 -4.44 -16.24 -10.10
CA VAL A 212 -3.23 -15.41 -10.23
C VAL A 212 -2.70 -14.99 -8.87
N ALA A 213 -3.56 -14.55 -7.95
CA ALA A 213 -3.14 -14.17 -6.60
C ALA A 213 -2.52 -15.34 -5.83
N HIS A 214 -3.08 -16.55 -5.97
CA HIS A 214 -2.51 -17.75 -5.37
C HIS A 214 -1.12 -18.05 -5.93
N PHE A 215 -0.95 -18.04 -7.26
CA PHE A 215 0.35 -18.26 -7.90
C PHE A 215 1.39 -17.20 -7.50
N VAL A 216 1.02 -15.92 -7.47
CA VAL A 216 1.94 -14.84 -7.08
C VAL A 216 2.43 -15.02 -5.65
N ASN A 217 1.55 -15.40 -4.74
CA ASN A 217 1.88 -15.61 -3.33
C ASN A 217 2.72 -16.88 -3.11
N GLU A 218 2.35 -17.99 -3.75
CA GLU A 218 3.01 -19.29 -3.60
C GLU A 218 4.46 -19.23 -4.11
N TYR A 219 4.64 -18.70 -5.32
CA TYR A 219 5.96 -18.64 -5.96
C TYR A 219 6.74 -17.36 -5.64
N ARG A 220 6.17 -16.45 -4.83
CA ARG A 220 6.76 -15.16 -4.44
C ARG A 220 7.35 -14.42 -5.64
N LEU A 221 6.56 -14.30 -6.73
CA LEU A 221 7.03 -13.73 -8.00
C LEU A 221 7.51 -12.29 -7.85
N ILE A 222 6.85 -11.52 -6.98
CA ILE A 222 7.17 -10.13 -6.72
C ILE A 222 8.18 -10.07 -5.57
N ARG A 223 9.47 -10.21 -5.92
CA ARG A 223 10.58 -10.03 -4.99
C ARG A 223 10.96 -8.58 -4.93
N VAL A 224 11.28 -8.12 -3.72
CA VAL A 224 11.68 -6.73 -3.48
C VAL A 224 12.99 -6.73 -2.72
N PRO A 225 13.90 -5.78 -2.98
CA PRO A 225 15.12 -5.65 -2.19
C PRO A 225 14.78 -5.53 -0.70
N GLU A 226 15.12 -6.57 0.07
CA GLU A 226 14.79 -6.68 1.50
C GLU A 226 15.42 -5.53 2.31
N GLU A 227 16.57 -5.03 1.81
CA GLU A 227 17.33 -3.89 2.34
C GLU A 227 16.53 -2.58 2.39
N VAL A 228 15.56 -2.41 1.47
CA VAL A 228 14.77 -1.18 1.35
C VAL A 228 13.37 -1.37 1.92
N TYR A 229 12.74 -2.53 1.65
CA TYR A 229 11.32 -2.74 1.96
C TYR A 229 11.07 -3.57 3.22
N MET A 230 12.12 -4.01 3.92
CA MET A 230 12.04 -4.81 5.15
C MET A 230 11.26 -6.12 5.00
N MET A 231 10.96 -6.53 3.76
CA MET A 231 10.16 -7.68 3.36
C MET A 231 10.77 -8.29 2.10
N SER A 232 10.89 -9.62 2.05
CA SER A 232 11.49 -10.31 0.90
C SER A 232 10.53 -10.46 -0.30
N TYR A 233 9.23 -10.27 -0.10
CA TYR A 233 8.19 -10.33 -1.13
C TYR A 233 6.94 -9.52 -0.74
N ILE A 234 6.13 -9.12 -1.73
CA ILE A 234 4.85 -8.42 -1.51
C ILE A 234 3.70 -9.44 -1.53
N PRO A 235 3.05 -9.72 -0.40
CA PRO A 235 1.88 -10.58 -0.39
C PRO A 235 0.68 -9.87 -1.02
N VAL A 236 -0.01 -10.57 -1.91
CA VAL A 236 -1.26 -10.11 -2.52
C VAL A 236 -2.42 -10.55 -1.64
N HIS A 237 -3.08 -9.59 -1.00
CA HIS A 237 -4.28 -9.83 -0.19
C HIS A 237 -5.52 -9.32 -0.93
N ILE A 238 -6.44 -10.24 -1.24
CA ILE A 238 -7.74 -9.89 -1.82
C ILE A 238 -8.68 -9.53 -0.67
N LYS A 239 -9.13 -8.27 -0.63
CA LYS A 239 -10.16 -7.84 0.32
C LYS A 239 -11.54 -8.07 -0.29
N GLY A 240 -12.46 -8.61 0.51
CA GLY A 240 -13.84 -8.84 0.06
C GLY A 240 -14.56 -7.54 -0.35
N THR A 241 -14.24 -6.42 0.29
CA THR A 241 -14.76 -5.08 -0.08
C THR A 241 -14.37 -4.70 -1.50
N ASP A 242 -13.11 -4.91 -1.86
CA ASP A 242 -12.57 -4.54 -3.17
C ASP A 242 -13.15 -5.46 -4.25
N LEU A 243 -13.35 -6.74 -3.91
CA LEU A 243 -14.01 -7.72 -4.77
C LEU A 243 -15.46 -7.35 -5.07
N ILE A 244 -16.25 -7.02 -4.04
CA ILE A 244 -17.66 -6.62 -4.18
C ILE A 244 -17.77 -5.30 -4.96
N ALA A 245 -16.92 -4.32 -4.64
CA ALA A 245 -16.88 -3.04 -5.34
C ALA A 245 -16.54 -3.21 -6.83
N THR A 246 -15.57 -4.06 -7.16
CA THR A 246 -15.17 -4.35 -8.55
C THR A 246 -16.29 -5.08 -9.29
N PHE A 247 -16.87 -6.12 -8.67
CA PHE A 247 -17.98 -6.89 -9.25
C PHE A 247 -19.21 -6.00 -9.53
N GLY A 248 -19.60 -5.18 -8.55
CA GLY A 248 -20.69 -4.21 -8.69
C GLY A 248 -20.40 -3.18 -9.78
N GLY A 249 -19.18 -2.64 -9.83
CA GLY A 249 -18.72 -1.72 -10.86
C GLY A 249 -18.80 -2.33 -12.26
N THR A 250 -18.38 -3.58 -12.44
CA THR A 250 -18.47 -4.30 -13.72
C THR A 250 -19.92 -4.53 -14.15
N MET A 251 -20.82 -4.85 -13.21
CA MET A 251 -22.25 -5.00 -13.52
C MET A 251 -22.90 -3.69 -13.96
N ILE A 252 -22.61 -2.58 -13.26
CA ILE A 252 -23.08 -1.24 -13.64
C ILE A 252 -22.54 -0.87 -15.02
N LEU A 253 -21.25 -1.11 -15.27
CA LEU A 253 -20.64 -0.82 -16.55
C LEU A 253 -21.31 -1.63 -17.67
N SER A 254 -21.46 -2.94 -17.49
CA SER A 254 -22.09 -3.82 -18.48
C SER A 254 -23.52 -3.37 -18.81
N PHE A 255 -24.27 -2.95 -17.79
CA PHE A 255 -25.59 -2.35 -17.98
C PHE A 255 -25.52 -1.07 -18.84
N VAL A 256 -24.65 -0.11 -18.48
CA VAL A 256 -24.48 1.15 -19.22
C VAL A 256 -24.04 0.90 -20.67
N SER A 257 -23.07 0.02 -20.90
CA SER A 257 -22.59 -0.35 -22.24
C SER A 257 -23.69 -0.98 -23.09
N SER A 258 -24.55 -1.81 -22.49
CA SER A 258 -25.65 -2.48 -23.19
C SER A 258 -26.86 -1.57 -23.48
N LEU A 259 -26.99 -0.45 -22.76
CA LEU A 259 -28.12 0.44 -22.88
C LEU A 259 -28.18 1.16 -24.23
N LEU A 260 -27.04 1.67 -24.73
CA LEU A 260 -26.97 2.38 -26.01
C LEU A 260 -27.39 1.49 -27.21
N PRO A 261 -26.84 0.27 -27.38
CA PRO A 261 -27.30 -0.68 -28.40
C PRO A 261 -28.77 -1.08 -28.25
N ALA A 262 -29.21 -1.38 -27.02
CA ALA A 262 -30.60 -1.79 -26.75
C ALA A 262 -31.62 -0.71 -27.15
N LEU A 263 -31.32 0.55 -26.85
CA LEU A 263 -32.16 1.68 -27.25
C LEU A 263 -32.22 1.86 -28.77
N ARG A 264 -31.09 1.66 -29.47
CA ARG A 264 -31.07 1.70 -30.93
C ARG A 264 -31.87 0.54 -31.53
N ALA A 265 -31.68 -0.68 -31.06
CA ALA A 265 -32.42 -1.88 -31.48
C ALA A 265 -33.94 -1.69 -31.37
N ALA A 266 -34.40 -1.17 -30.23
CA ALA A 266 -35.82 -0.97 -29.96
C ALA A 266 -36.46 0.07 -30.90
N ARG A 267 -35.69 1.09 -31.33
CA ARG A 267 -36.18 2.20 -32.17
C ARG A 267 -36.22 1.92 -33.67
N GLU A 268 -35.57 0.85 -34.14
CA GLU A 268 -35.57 0.50 -35.56
C GLU A 268 -36.97 0.22 -36.11
N ARG A 269 -37.30 0.79 -37.28
CA ARG A 269 -38.63 0.66 -37.89
C ARG A 269 -38.71 -0.64 -38.71
N VAL A 270 -39.75 -1.43 -38.45
CA VAL A 270 -40.03 -2.70 -39.16
C VAL A 270 -40.08 -2.51 -40.67
N VAL A 271 -40.70 -1.41 -41.12
CA VAL A 271 -40.92 -1.11 -42.55
C VAL A 271 -39.62 -0.82 -43.30
N SER A 272 -38.61 -0.21 -42.68
CA SER A 272 -37.33 0.04 -43.34
C SER A 272 -36.46 -1.20 -43.44
N VAL A 273 -36.65 -2.18 -42.55
CA VAL A 273 -35.91 -3.45 -42.55
C VAL A 273 -36.42 -4.40 -43.62
N LEU A 274 -37.74 -4.47 -43.83
CA LEU A 274 -38.36 -5.35 -44.82
C LEU A 274 -38.39 -4.77 -46.25
N ARG A 275 -38.16 -3.46 -46.41
CA ARG A 275 -38.22 -2.75 -47.71
C ARG A 275 -36.85 -2.50 -48.36
N ASN A 276 -35.74 -2.67 -47.62
CA ASN A 276 -34.39 -2.52 -48.18
C ASN A 276 -33.86 -3.84 -48.79
N GLU A 277 -34.78 -4.65 -49.34
CA GLU A 277 -34.50 -5.72 -50.30
C GLU A 277 -34.89 -5.23 -51.70
#